data_AF-A0A1G9C161-F1
#
_entry.id   AF-A0A1G9C161-F1
#
_cell.length_a   1.000
_cell.length_b   1.000
_cell.length_c   1.000
_cell.angle_alpha   90.00
_cell.angle_beta   90.00
_cell.angle_gamma   90.00
#
_symmetry.space_group_name_H-M   'P 1'
#
loop_
_entity.id
_entity.type
_entity.pdbx_description
1 polymer ?
#
loop_
_entity_poly.entity_id
_entity_poly.type
_entity_poly.pdbx_seq_one_letter_code
_entity_poly.pdbx_strand_id
1 'polypeptide(L)'
;MQWPDWSGFWQSPQWLWLALVFLVPLVIHLLQRSAPREITFAAARWLQERQPQSWKRLQLRDRWLLALRLLLLATLVALVAGPLREPGGDRGSVLLVDPRIEAGELDSFLQQTEGFDRTLWLQPQPQPVTSTEPHTGDLWHSLSSLAAQPEFRDAHILLRSGVNAGGYRALRYSPHWQWHTLQEAGDYPVPTPVMAVIGDQPHWLEPMLQQLADSGEARPEIRTMADAAALDPREADWLLYNRPGALPESARRFARGGGLLITDERVTPTADPGFAALTGDPGPARQAAALGRGSWLRYRGDWDDSAFYRRPELPEQLWHQWTRQDWPLHAAARPRWSVGQLPGAPVPDEQVATPARAPLEQPLLLALLVLLLVERAVTLSRRRADG
;
A
#
# COMPACT_ATOMS: atom_id res chain seq x y z
N MET A 1 23.37 14.24 -6.30
CA MET A 1 23.11 13.39 -7.47
C MET A 1 22.76 12.01 -6.93
N GLN A 2 21.48 11.80 -6.62
CA GLN A 2 20.99 10.49 -6.13
C GLN A 2 20.89 9.58 -7.35
N TRP A 3 21.52 8.43 -7.28
CA TRP A 3 21.46 7.43 -8.35
C TRP A 3 20.05 6.82 -8.36
N PRO A 4 19.47 6.53 -9.53
CA PRO A 4 18.20 5.80 -9.59
C PRO A 4 18.34 4.48 -8.85
N ASP A 5 17.31 4.04 -8.14
CA ASP A 5 17.35 2.78 -7.39
C ASP A 5 17.02 1.62 -8.34
N TRP A 6 18.04 1.11 -9.05
CA TRP A 6 17.89 0.05 -10.06
C TRP A 6 17.58 -1.33 -9.46
N SER A 7 17.62 -1.45 -8.13
CA SER A 7 17.42 -2.69 -7.38
C SER A 7 16.05 -3.34 -7.61
N GLY A 8 15.03 -2.54 -7.93
CA GLY A 8 13.68 -3.04 -8.22
C GLY A 8 13.52 -3.71 -9.58
N PHE A 9 14.29 -3.33 -10.59
CA PHE A 9 14.04 -3.78 -11.98
C PHE A 9 14.66 -5.14 -12.31
N TRP A 10 15.62 -5.60 -11.51
CA TRP A 10 16.45 -6.77 -11.80
C TRP A 10 16.48 -7.68 -10.58
N GLN A 11 16.20 -8.97 -10.76
CA GLN A 11 16.30 -9.95 -9.66
C GLN A 11 17.74 -10.06 -9.13
N SER A 12 18.74 -9.76 -9.95
CA SER A 12 20.15 -9.89 -9.57
C SER A 12 21.01 -8.85 -10.30
N PRO A 13 21.06 -7.60 -9.79
CA PRO A 13 21.72 -6.48 -10.47
C PRO A 13 23.23 -6.68 -10.62
N GLN A 14 23.86 -7.54 -9.80
CA GLN A 14 25.29 -7.87 -9.94
C GLN A 14 25.67 -8.46 -11.30
N TRP A 15 24.74 -9.07 -12.02
CA TRP A 15 25.03 -9.68 -13.33
C TRP A 15 25.15 -8.66 -14.46
N LEU A 16 24.76 -7.39 -14.24
CA LEU A 16 24.99 -6.32 -15.21
C LEU A 16 26.48 -6.09 -15.49
N TRP A 17 27.37 -6.47 -14.57
CA TRP A 17 28.82 -6.45 -14.80
C TRP A 17 29.27 -7.39 -15.93
N LEU A 18 28.50 -8.43 -16.27
CA LEU A 18 28.78 -9.26 -17.45
C LEU A 18 28.66 -8.49 -18.77
N ALA A 19 28.02 -7.32 -18.79
CA ALA A 19 28.03 -6.44 -19.94
C ALA A 19 29.46 -6.04 -20.36
N LEU A 20 30.46 -6.08 -19.47
CA LEU A 20 31.85 -5.86 -19.87
C LEU A 20 32.34 -6.87 -20.93
N VAL A 21 31.73 -8.05 -21.01
CA VAL A 21 32.06 -9.06 -22.03
C VAL A 21 31.74 -8.57 -23.45
N PHE A 22 30.85 -7.57 -23.63
CA PHE A 22 30.62 -6.93 -24.94
C PHE A 22 31.88 -6.31 -25.55
N LEU A 23 32.85 -5.90 -24.74
CA LEU A 23 34.10 -5.34 -25.22
C LEU A 23 34.96 -6.38 -25.94
N VAL A 24 34.82 -7.66 -25.60
CA VAL A 24 35.68 -8.74 -26.14
C VAL A 24 35.51 -8.92 -27.66
N PRO A 25 34.29 -9.14 -28.21
CA PRO A 25 34.11 -9.23 -29.67
C PRO A 25 34.48 -7.95 -30.40
N LEU A 26 34.25 -6.79 -29.77
CA LEU A 26 34.61 -5.49 -30.33
C LEU A 26 36.13 -5.34 -30.47
N VAL A 27 36.88 -5.67 -29.40
CA VAL A 27 38.34 -5.63 -29.37
C VAL A 27 38.94 -6.66 -30.34
N ILE A 28 38.43 -7.89 -30.36
CA ILE A 28 38.88 -8.92 -31.31
C ILE A 28 38.67 -8.46 -32.76
N HIS A 29 37.52 -7.85 -33.07
CA HIS A 29 37.25 -7.34 -34.42
C HIS A 29 38.19 -6.19 -34.80
N LEU A 30 38.53 -5.32 -33.86
CA LEU A 30 39.50 -4.25 -34.08
C LEU A 30 40.92 -4.80 -34.29
N LEU A 31 41.29 -5.90 -33.63
CA LEU A 31 42.61 -6.54 -33.71
C LEU A 31 42.79 -7.43 -34.95
N GLN A 32 41.74 -8.09 -35.47
CA GLN A 32 41.81 -8.95 -36.66
C GLN A 32 42.00 -8.18 -37.99
N ARG A 33 42.26 -6.88 -37.94
CA ARG A 33 42.22 -5.97 -39.10
C ARG A 33 43.46 -6.02 -40.02
N SER A 34 44.37 -6.99 -39.85
CA SER A 34 45.69 -6.92 -40.50
C SER A 34 46.22 -8.28 -40.99
N ALA A 35 45.54 -8.91 -41.93
CA ALA A 35 46.18 -9.91 -42.79
C ALA A 35 45.78 -9.66 -44.25
N PRO A 36 46.41 -8.70 -44.95
CA PRO A 36 46.34 -8.69 -46.40
C PRO A 36 46.85 -10.06 -46.89
N ARG A 37 46.01 -10.80 -47.62
CA ARG A 37 46.50 -11.95 -48.36
C ARG A 37 47.48 -11.43 -49.40
N GLU A 38 48.76 -11.68 -49.20
CA GLU A 38 49.78 -11.45 -50.21
C GLU A 38 49.49 -12.42 -51.36
N ILE A 39 48.89 -11.89 -52.43
CA ILE A 39 48.78 -12.61 -53.69
C ILE A 39 50.04 -12.24 -54.46
N THR A 40 51.00 -13.15 -54.54
CA THR A 40 52.21 -12.98 -55.35
C THR A 40 51.83 -12.93 -56.83
N PHE A 41 51.66 -11.72 -57.37
CA PHE A 41 51.40 -11.48 -58.78
C PHE A 41 52.73 -11.27 -59.51
N ALA A 42 53.13 -12.23 -60.35
CA ALA A 42 54.42 -12.23 -61.05
C ALA A 42 54.61 -11.06 -62.06
N ALA A 43 53.53 -10.36 -62.42
CA ALA A 43 53.55 -9.28 -63.42
C ALA A 43 53.74 -7.85 -62.85
N ALA A 44 53.83 -7.69 -61.52
CA ALA A 44 53.78 -6.37 -60.88
C ALA A 44 55.08 -5.53 -60.98
N ARG A 45 56.16 -6.06 -61.58
CA ARG A 45 57.46 -5.37 -61.64
C ARG A 45 57.48 -4.12 -62.54
N TRP A 46 56.43 -3.87 -63.32
CA TRP A 46 56.36 -2.78 -64.30
C TRP A 46 55.46 -1.61 -63.90
N LEU A 47 54.87 -1.62 -62.71
CA LEU A 47 54.02 -0.52 -62.21
C LEU A 47 54.77 0.31 -61.15
N GLN A 48 55.81 1.03 -61.56
CA GLN A 48 56.27 2.19 -60.80
C GLN A 48 55.39 3.40 -61.13
N GLU A 49 55.09 4.18 -60.09
CA GLU A 49 54.43 5.50 -60.12
C GLU A 49 52.90 5.52 -60.22
N ARG A 50 52.24 4.94 -59.22
CA ARG A 50 51.06 5.62 -58.64
C ARG A 50 51.15 5.60 -57.12
N GLN A 51 51.28 6.79 -56.53
CA GLN A 51 51.16 6.97 -55.09
C GLN A 51 49.81 6.39 -54.63
N PRO A 52 49.78 5.40 -53.72
CA PRO A 52 48.53 4.93 -53.17
C PRO A 52 48.06 5.95 -52.14
N GLN A 53 47.31 6.96 -52.57
CA GLN A 53 46.54 7.82 -51.68
C GLN A 53 45.26 7.08 -51.26
N SER A 54 45.45 6.00 -50.49
CA SER A 54 44.36 5.16 -50.01
C SER A 54 43.93 5.62 -48.63
N TRP A 55 42.83 6.35 -48.60
CA TRP A 55 42.20 6.86 -47.38
C TRP A 55 41.87 5.71 -46.42
N LYS A 56 42.31 5.85 -45.17
CA LYS A 56 41.99 5.03 -44.00
C LYS A 56 40.48 5.03 -43.70
N ARG A 57 39.64 4.40 -44.51
CA ARG A 57 38.22 4.22 -44.19
C ARG A 57 38.04 2.95 -43.35
N LEU A 58 37.42 3.09 -42.18
CA LEU A 58 36.85 2.00 -41.39
C LEU A 58 35.70 1.33 -42.15
N GLN A 59 36.03 0.52 -43.15
CA GLN A 59 35.08 -0.41 -43.72
C GLN A 59 35.00 -1.63 -42.79
N LEU A 60 34.21 -1.50 -41.73
CA LEU A 60 33.66 -2.66 -41.03
C LEU A 60 32.88 -3.47 -42.09
N ARG A 61 33.47 -4.55 -42.62
CA ARG A 61 32.88 -5.36 -43.69
C ARG A 61 31.74 -6.24 -43.17
N ASP A 62 31.71 -6.46 -41.85
CA ASP A 62 30.79 -7.38 -41.16
C ASP A 62 29.99 -6.72 -40.03
N ARG A 63 29.55 -5.47 -40.25
CA ARG A 63 28.77 -4.68 -39.26
C ARG A 63 27.56 -5.46 -38.74
N TRP A 64 26.86 -6.15 -39.63
CA TRP A 64 25.65 -6.91 -39.31
C TRP A 64 25.92 -8.15 -38.46
N LEU A 65 26.99 -8.89 -38.73
CA LEU A 65 27.37 -10.06 -37.93
C LEU A 65 27.90 -9.65 -36.55
N LEU A 66 28.67 -8.55 -36.49
CA LEU A 66 29.12 -7.99 -35.22
C LEU A 66 27.93 -7.51 -34.37
N ALA A 67 26.99 -6.78 -34.98
CA ALA A 67 25.77 -6.34 -34.32
C ALA A 67 24.96 -7.52 -33.79
N LEU A 68 24.79 -8.59 -34.58
CA LEU A 68 24.06 -9.78 -34.16
C LEU A 68 24.74 -10.50 -32.99
N ARG A 69 26.07 -10.59 -32.97
CA ARG A 69 26.84 -11.15 -31.85
C ARG A 69 26.68 -10.33 -30.57
N LEU A 70 26.72 -9.01 -30.67
CA LEU A 70 26.47 -8.13 -29.54
C LEU A 70 25.03 -8.29 -29.02
N LEU A 71 24.06 -8.44 -29.93
CA LEU A 71 22.65 -8.62 -29.57
C LEU A 71 22.42 -9.96 -28.86
N LEU A 72 23.02 -11.06 -29.34
CA LEU A 72 23.02 -12.36 -28.67
C LEU A 72 23.57 -12.29 -27.25
N LEU A 73 24.73 -11.64 -27.10
CA LEU A 73 25.37 -11.50 -25.80
C LEU A 73 24.51 -10.63 -24.87
N ALA A 74 23.77 -9.67 -25.42
CA ALA A 74 22.91 -8.78 -24.64
C ALA A 74 21.65 -9.46 -24.16
N THR A 75 21.03 -10.28 -25.01
CA THR A 75 19.92 -11.12 -24.60
C THR A 75 20.35 -12.14 -23.56
N LEU A 76 21.58 -12.70 -23.65
CA LEU A 76 22.12 -13.61 -22.64
C LEU A 76 22.34 -12.92 -21.29
N VAL A 77 22.96 -11.74 -21.27
CA VAL A 77 23.16 -10.96 -20.04
C VAL A 77 21.81 -10.56 -19.43
N ALA A 78 20.84 -10.16 -20.26
CA ALA A 78 19.48 -9.89 -19.80
C ALA A 78 18.85 -11.14 -19.19
N LEU A 79 18.95 -12.31 -19.83
CA LEU A 79 18.39 -13.55 -19.30
C LEU A 79 18.96 -13.91 -17.92
N VAL A 80 20.28 -13.73 -17.72
CA VAL A 80 20.94 -13.99 -16.42
C VAL A 80 20.61 -12.92 -15.37
N ALA A 81 20.44 -11.66 -15.79
CA ALA A 81 20.06 -10.58 -14.90
C ALA A 81 18.58 -10.66 -14.44
N GLY A 82 17.75 -11.42 -15.15
CA GLY A 82 16.35 -11.65 -14.81
C GLY A 82 15.55 -10.35 -14.76
N PRO A 83 15.38 -9.62 -15.88
CA PRO A 83 14.57 -8.41 -15.90
C PRO A 83 13.15 -8.78 -15.53
N LEU A 84 12.62 -8.02 -14.59
CA LEU A 84 11.27 -8.17 -14.12
C LEU A 84 10.40 -7.24 -14.96
N ARG A 85 9.33 -7.77 -15.55
CA ARG A 85 8.32 -6.90 -16.12
C ARG A 85 7.55 -6.31 -14.96
N GLU A 86 7.50 -4.99 -14.88
CA GLU A 86 6.47 -4.34 -14.07
C GLU A 86 5.12 -4.91 -14.54
N PRO A 87 4.29 -5.46 -13.65
CA PRO A 87 2.94 -5.84 -14.04
C PRO A 87 2.32 -4.60 -14.63
N GLY A 88 1.87 -4.70 -15.89
CA GLY A 88 1.46 -3.57 -16.70
C GLY A 88 0.53 -2.67 -15.89
N GLY A 89 1.09 -1.56 -15.42
CA GLY A 89 0.35 -0.51 -14.74
C GLY A 89 -0.38 0.27 -15.80
N ASP A 90 -1.33 -0.37 -16.48
CA ASP A 90 -2.56 0.33 -16.78
C ASP A 90 -3.25 0.49 -15.42
N ARG A 91 -2.70 1.38 -14.58
CA ARG A 91 -3.33 1.84 -13.34
C ARG A 91 -4.41 2.82 -13.76
N GLY A 92 -5.31 2.29 -14.57
CA GLY A 92 -6.53 2.95 -14.88
C GLY A 92 -7.27 3.25 -13.59
N SER A 93 -7.96 4.38 -13.54
CA SER A 93 -8.56 4.78 -12.27
C SER A 93 -9.63 3.75 -11.88
N VAL A 94 -9.35 3.01 -10.81
CA VAL A 94 -10.26 1.96 -10.31
C VAL A 94 -11.29 2.64 -9.43
N LEU A 95 -12.56 2.49 -9.75
CA LEU A 95 -13.66 2.93 -8.91
C LEU A 95 -14.22 1.75 -8.12
N LEU A 96 -14.13 1.82 -6.79
CA LEU A 96 -14.77 0.90 -5.86
C LEU A 96 -16.11 1.49 -5.42
N VAL A 97 -17.21 0.81 -5.75
CA VAL A 97 -18.58 1.29 -5.58
C VAL A 97 -19.26 0.59 -4.41
N ASP A 98 -19.84 1.34 -3.49
CA ASP A 98 -20.69 0.81 -2.43
C ASP A 98 -21.90 0.05 -3.04
N PRO A 99 -22.11 -1.23 -2.69
CA PRO A 99 -23.23 -2.03 -3.19
C PRO A 99 -24.61 -1.47 -2.83
N ARG A 100 -24.71 -0.49 -1.92
CA ARG A 100 -25.98 0.16 -1.58
C ARG A 100 -26.43 1.20 -2.60
N ILE A 101 -25.57 1.56 -3.55
CA ILE A 101 -25.83 2.59 -4.57
C ILE A 101 -26.69 1.99 -5.68
N GLU A 102 -27.77 2.68 -6.04
CA GLU A 102 -28.66 2.22 -7.10
C GLU A 102 -28.02 2.45 -8.48
N ALA A 103 -28.33 1.59 -9.45
CA ALA A 103 -27.74 1.67 -10.79
C ALA A 103 -27.90 3.05 -11.45
N GLY A 104 -29.06 3.69 -11.30
CA GLY A 104 -29.30 5.03 -11.83
C GLY A 104 -28.47 6.14 -11.16
N GLU A 105 -28.18 6.01 -9.87
CA GLU A 105 -27.30 6.93 -9.13
C GLU A 105 -25.85 6.77 -9.60
N LEU A 106 -25.40 5.52 -9.78
CA LEU A 106 -24.07 5.21 -10.30
C LEU A 106 -23.89 5.73 -11.73
N ASP A 107 -24.86 5.50 -12.61
CA ASP A 107 -24.82 5.99 -14.00
C ASP A 107 -24.72 7.52 -14.03
N SER A 108 -25.46 8.20 -13.15
CA SER A 108 -25.40 9.66 -13.03
C SER A 108 -24.01 10.14 -12.58
N PHE A 109 -23.39 9.45 -11.61
CA PHE A 109 -22.04 9.76 -11.16
C PHE A 109 -20.99 9.54 -12.25
N LEU A 110 -21.07 8.43 -12.98
CA LEU A 110 -20.14 8.09 -14.06
C LEU A 110 -20.26 9.05 -15.26
N GLN A 111 -21.47 9.56 -15.54
CA GLN A 111 -21.67 10.60 -16.56
C GLN A 111 -21.05 11.94 -16.16
N GLN A 112 -20.99 12.24 -14.85
CA GLN A 112 -20.37 13.46 -14.34
C GLN A 112 -18.85 13.33 -14.18
N THR A 113 -18.37 12.11 -13.95
CA THR A 113 -16.98 11.81 -13.63
C THR A 113 -16.44 10.77 -14.62
N GLU A 114 -15.90 11.24 -15.73
CA GLU A 114 -15.25 10.38 -16.73
C GLU A 114 -13.85 9.95 -16.29
N GLY A 115 -13.39 8.80 -16.78
CA GLY A 115 -11.98 8.37 -16.67
C GLY A 115 -11.70 7.11 -15.86
N PHE A 116 -12.74 6.38 -15.42
CA PHE A 116 -12.59 5.10 -14.74
C PHE A 116 -12.46 3.93 -15.71
N ASP A 117 -11.33 3.24 -15.68
CA ASP A 117 -11.08 2.08 -16.54
C ASP A 117 -11.73 0.81 -16.00
N ARG A 118 -11.91 0.73 -14.67
CA ARG A 118 -12.53 -0.41 -14.00
C ARG A 118 -13.44 0.06 -12.88
N THR A 119 -14.71 -0.29 -13.00
CA THR A 119 -15.72 -0.07 -11.95
C THR A 119 -16.05 -1.40 -11.29
N LEU A 120 -15.76 -1.50 -9.99
CA LEU A 120 -15.86 -2.73 -9.22
C LEU A 120 -16.74 -2.50 -7.97
N TRP A 121 -17.49 -3.51 -7.56
CA TRP A 121 -18.19 -3.50 -6.28
C TRP A 121 -17.22 -3.52 -5.10
N LEU A 122 -17.49 -2.71 -4.08
CA LEU A 122 -16.75 -2.64 -2.85
C LEU A 122 -17.09 -3.85 -1.97
N GLN A 123 -16.18 -4.82 -1.96
CA GLN A 123 -16.27 -6.03 -1.15
C GLN A 123 -14.87 -6.63 -0.95
N PRO A 124 -14.67 -7.65 -0.09
CA PRO A 124 -13.33 -8.21 0.18
C PRO A 124 -12.62 -8.75 -1.08
N GLN A 125 -13.39 -9.15 -2.08
CA GLN A 125 -12.92 -9.59 -3.41
C GLN A 125 -13.65 -8.80 -4.50
N PRO A 126 -13.17 -7.62 -4.90
CA PRO A 126 -13.89 -6.73 -5.81
C PRO A 126 -14.25 -7.42 -7.13
N GLN A 127 -15.51 -7.34 -7.53
CA GLN A 127 -16.03 -7.88 -8.78
C GLN A 127 -16.54 -6.75 -9.67
N PRO A 128 -16.54 -6.89 -11.01
CA PRO A 128 -17.10 -5.89 -11.90
C PRO A 128 -18.55 -5.58 -11.56
N VAL A 129 -18.95 -4.31 -11.65
CA VAL A 129 -20.33 -3.87 -11.39
C VAL A 129 -21.35 -4.55 -12.29
N THR A 130 -20.93 -5.03 -13.47
CA THR A 130 -21.76 -5.82 -14.39
C THR A 130 -22.10 -7.23 -13.88
N SER A 131 -21.51 -7.67 -12.76
CA SER A 131 -21.82 -8.93 -12.08
C SER A 131 -23.02 -8.77 -11.14
N THR A 132 -23.61 -9.87 -10.68
CA THR A 132 -24.70 -9.84 -9.70
C THR A 132 -24.32 -9.00 -8.49
N GLU A 133 -25.22 -8.10 -8.09
CA GLU A 133 -25.03 -7.21 -6.94
C GLU A 133 -24.76 -8.04 -5.67
N PRO A 134 -23.63 -7.78 -4.98
CA PRO A 134 -23.24 -8.59 -3.84
C PRO A 134 -24.06 -8.23 -2.60
N HIS A 135 -24.13 -9.18 -1.66
CA HIS A 135 -24.74 -8.92 -0.36
C HIS A 135 -24.00 -7.80 0.39
N THR A 136 -24.78 -6.92 1.00
CA THR A 136 -24.28 -5.78 1.77
C THR A 136 -23.53 -6.27 3.01
N GLY A 137 -22.19 -6.36 2.91
CA GLY A 137 -21.31 -6.73 4.01
C GLY A 137 -20.77 -5.52 4.79
N ASP A 138 -19.82 -5.78 5.68
CA ASP A 138 -19.04 -4.72 6.34
C ASP A 138 -18.08 -4.07 5.31
N LEU A 139 -18.52 -2.94 4.76
CA LEU A 139 -17.78 -2.15 3.77
C LEU A 139 -16.44 -1.68 4.31
N TRP A 140 -16.38 -1.33 5.60
CA TRP A 140 -15.20 -0.78 6.25
C TRP A 140 -14.15 -1.85 6.51
N HIS A 141 -14.58 -3.07 6.85
CA HIS A 141 -13.70 -4.22 6.86
C HIS A 141 -13.12 -4.51 5.46
N SER A 142 -13.98 -4.43 4.43
CA SER A 142 -13.56 -4.63 3.04
C SER A 142 -12.51 -3.59 2.64
N LEU A 143 -12.76 -2.30 2.88
CA LEU A 143 -11.79 -1.22 2.66
C LEU A 143 -10.48 -1.48 3.40
N SER A 144 -10.53 -1.82 4.69
CA SER A 144 -9.32 -2.12 5.46
C SER A 144 -8.48 -3.26 4.87
N SER A 145 -9.13 -4.25 4.23
CA SER A 145 -8.45 -5.35 3.54
C SER A 145 -7.87 -4.94 2.19
N LEU A 146 -8.57 -4.09 1.44
CA LEU A 146 -8.15 -3.60 0.12
C LEU A 146 -7.03 -2.57 0.21
N ALA A 147 -6.97 -1.78 1.29
CA ALA A 147 -5.92 -0.78 1.50
C ALA A 147 -4.50 -1.35 1.55
N ALA A 148 -4.35 -2.64 1.85
CA ALA A 148 -3.05 -3.33 1.86
C ALA A 148 -2.66 -3.92 0.48
N GLN A 149 -3.56 -3.89 -0.50
CA GLN A 149 -3.36 -4.49 -1.82
C GLN A 149 -2.83 -3.43 -2.81
N PRO A 150 -1.81 -3.76 -3.61
CA PRO A 150 -1.19 -2.81 -4.54
C PRO A 150 -2.12 -2.36 -5.65
N GLU A 151 -3.05 -3.22 -6.07
CA GLU A 151 -4.00 -2.94 -7.16
C GLU A 151 -4.95 -1.78 -6.80
N PHE A 152 -5.29 -1.64 -5.52
CA PHE A 152 -6.24 -0.63 -5.05
C PHE A 152 -5.57 0.56 -4.39
N ARG A 153 -4.22 0.68 -4.44
CA ARG A 153 -3.48 1.73 -3.74
C ARG A 153 -4.00 3.14 -4.06
N ASP A 154 -4.26 3.41 -5.33
CA ASP A 154 -4.68 4.72 -5.85
C ASP A 154 -6.16 4.71 -6.29
N ALA A 155 -6.99 3.85 -5.69
CA ALA A 155 -8.39 3.70 -6.06
C ALA A 155 -9.26 4.91 -5.65
N HIS A 156 -10.33 5.12 -6.42
CA HIS A 156 -11.43 6.00 -6.09
C HIS A 156 -12.50 5.19 -5.35
N ILE A 157 -12.98 5.71 -4.23
CA ILE A 157 -13.97 5.05 -3.38
C ILE A 157 -15.27 5.85 -3.48
N LEU A 158 -16.31 5.26 -4.06
CA LEU A 158 -17.65 5.84 -4.11
C LEU A 158 -18.53 5.19 -3.05
N LEU A 159 -18.94 5.97 -2.06
CA LEU A 159 -19.86 5.54 -1.01
C LEU A 159 -21.22 6.19 -1.18
N ARG A 160 -22.29 5.49 -0.78
CA ARG A 160 -23.62 6.12 -0.73
C ARG A 160 -23.65 7.21 0.34
N SER A 161 -23.03 6.95 1.49
CA SER A 161 -22.90 7.85 2.65
C SER A 161 -21.49 7.81 3.22
N GLY A 162 -21.01 8.95 3.73
CA GLY A 162 -19.69 9.08 4.38
C GLY A 162 -19.63 8.55 5.82
N VAL A 163 -20.75 8.05 6.38
CA VAL A 163 -20.82 7.62 7.79
C VAL A 163 -20.24 6.22 7.98
N ASN A 164 -19.39 6.06 8.99
CA ASN A 164 -18.80 4.77 9.37
C ASN A 164 -19.84 3.81 9.96
N ALA A 165 -20.45 2.97 9.12
CA ALA A 165 -21.26 1.84 9.58
C ALA A 165 -20.52 0.85 10.49
N GLY A 166 -19.17 0.85 10.50
CA GLY A 166 -18.33 0.00 11.34
C GLY A 166 -18.10 0.52 12.76
N GLY A 167 -18.81 1.59 13.17
CA GLY A 167 -18.74 2.15 14.52
C GLY A 167 -17.53 3.06 14.74
N TYR A 168 -16.97 3.02 15.94
CA TYR A 168 -15.88 3.91 16.37
C TYR A 168 -14.51 3.22 16.26
N ARG A 169 -14.38 2.13 15.50
CA ARG A 169 -13.09 1.42 15.39
C ARG A 169 -12.19 2.06 14.34
N ALA A 170 -10.90 2.11 14.64
CA ALA A 170 -9.90 2.69 13.76
C ALA A 170 -9.79 1.91 12.43
N LEU A 171 -10.12 2.58 11.34
CA LEU A 171 -10.07 2.05 9.97
C LEU A 171 -8.62 2.02 9.44
N ARG A 172 -8.26 1.02 8.63
CA ARG A 172 -7.05 1.12 7.77
C ARG A 172 -7.45 1.62 6.39
N TYR A 173 -6.70 2.57 5.85
CA TYR A 173 -6.98 3.14 4.54
C TYR A 173 -5.70 3.45 3.78
N SER A 174 -5.76 3.50 2.45
CA SER A 174 -4.63 4.01 1.66
C SER A 174 -4.61 5.54 1.70
N PRO A 175 -3.46 6.18 1.96
CA PRO A 175 -3.36 7.64 1.96
C PRO A 175 -3.56 8.26 0.57
N HIS A 176 -3.62 7.45 -0.49
CA HIS A 176 -3.79 7.90 -1.87
C HIS A 176 -5.23 7.75 -2.39
N TRP A 177 -6.14 7.22 -1.59
CA TRP A 177 -7.53 7.06 -2.00
C TRP A 177 -8.24 8.40 -2.19
N GLN A 178 -9.08 8.43 -3.23
CA GLN A 178 -9.99 9.54 -3.48
C GLN A 178 -11.41 9.11 -3.11
N TRP A 179 -11.95 9.67 -2.04
CA TRP A 179 -13.32 9.49 -1.58
C TRP A 179 -14.34 10.35 -2.35
N HIS A 180 -15.46 9.73 -2.72
CA HIS A 180 -16.63 10.33 -3.35
C HIS A 180 -17.87 9.87 -2.59
N THR A 181 -18.83 10.77 -2.35
CA THR A 181 -20.08 10.45 -1.65
C THR A 181 -21.27 11.01 -2.42
N LEU A 182 -22.34 10.22 -2.56
CA LEU A 182 -23.55 10.67 -3.26
C LEU A 182 -24.49 11.50 -2.40
N GLN A 183 -24.49 11.28 -1.09
CA GLN A 183 -25.24 12.07 -0.13
C GLN A 183 -24.28 12.80 0.79
N GLU A 184 -24.50 14.11 0.98
CA GLU A 184 -23.89 14.84 2.08
C GLU A 184 -24.32 14.21 3.41
N ALA A 185 -23.52 14.35 4.46
CA ALA A 185 -23.77 13.80 5.79
C ALA A 185 -25.05 14.42 6.40
N GLY A 186 -26.22 13.97 5.94
CA GLY A 186 -27.52 14.20 6.55
C GLY A 186 -27.74 13.27 7.73
N ASP A 187 -28.90 13.43 8.38
CA ASP A 187 -29.41 12.82 9.63
C ASP A 187 -29.47 11.27 9.63
N TYR A 188 -28.37 10.62 9.30
CA TYR A 188 -28.19 9.20 9.45
C TYR A 188 -28.04 8.88 10.94
N PRO A 189 -28.71 7.83 11.44
CA PRO A 189 -28.50 7.38 12.82
C PRO A 189 -27.03 6.99 12.99
N VAL A 190 -26.31 7.77 13.80
CA VAL A 190 -24.94 7.43 14.22
C VAL A 190 -25.03 6.10 14.96
N PRO A 191 -24.27 5.07 14.55
CA PRO A 191 -24.30 3.79 15.24
C PRO A 191 -23.92 4.01 16.71
N THR A 192 -24.72 3.45 17.61
CA THR A 192 -24.47 3.54 19.05
C THR A 192 -23.18 2.78 19.39
N PRO A 193 -22.21 3.39 20.09
CA PRO A 193 -20.98 2.70 20.45
C PRO A 193 -21.27 1.54 21.40
N VAL A 194 -20.63 0.40 21.17
CA VAL A 194 -20.66 -0.72 22.13
C VAL A 194 -19.44 -0.62 23.04
N MET A 195 -19.67 -0.50 24.35
CA MET A 195 -18.62 -0.47 25.37
C MET A 195 -18.59 -1.78 26.14
N ALA A 196 -17.47 -2.50 26.06
CA ALA A 196 -17.17 -3.62 26.93
C ALA A 196 -16.56 -3.11 28.25
N VAL A 197 -17.00 -3.64 29.39
CA VAL A 197 -16.46 -3.32 30.72
C VAL A 197 -15.91 -4.59 31.35
N ILE A 198 -14.64 -4.56 31.77
CA ILE A 198 -13.97 -5.69 32.43
C ILE A 198 -13.55 -5.29 33.84
N GLY A 199 -14.01 -6.05 34.83
CA GLY A 199 -13.83 -5.72 36.24
C GLY A 199 -15.10 -5.13 36.84
N ASP A 200 -14.96 -4.53 38.02
CA ASP A 200 -16.08 -3.88 38.68
C ASP A 200 -16.46 -2.61 37.90
N GLN A 201 -17.76 -2.35 37.75
CA GLN A 201 -18.21 -1.17 37.04
C GLN A 201 -17.87 0.08 37.86
N PRO A 202 -17.16 1.09 37.29
CA PRO A 202 -16.85 2.30 38.03
C PRO A 202 -18.12 3.05 38.44
N HIS A 203 -18.11 3.64 39.63
CA HIS A 203 -19.30 4.28 40.21
C HIS A 203 -19.81 5.48 39.40
N TRP A 204 -18.95 6.05 38.56
CA TRP A 204 -19.26 7.19 37.70
C TRP A 204 -19.90 6.81 36.37
N LEU A 205 -19.85 5.53 35.97
CA LEU A 205 -20.34 5.11 34.65
C LEU A 205 -21.86 5.23 34.55
N GLU A 206 -22.61 4.77 35.56
CA GLU A 206 -24.08 4.84 35.50
C GLU A 206 -24.61 6.29 35.53
N PRO A 207 -24.13 7.19 36.41
CA PRO A 207 -24.48 8.61 36.35
C PRO A 207 -24.15 9.26 35.01
N MET A 208 -23.01 8.89 34.41
CA MET A 208 -22.62 9.38 33.09
C MET A 208 -23.61 8.95 32.01
N LEU A 209 -24.01 7.67 32.00
CA LEU A 209 -24.99 7.15 31.04
C LEU A 209 -26.36 7.81 31.18
N GLN A 210 -26.78 8.09 32.42
CA GLN A 210 -28.04 8.79 32.68
C GLN A 210 -27.99 10.23 32.16
N GLN A 211 -26.91 10.97 32.41
CA GLN A 211 -26.75 12.34 31.92
C GLN A 211 -26.74 12.41 30.39
N LEU A 212 -26.12 11.44 29.70
CA LEU A 212 -26.15 11.36 28.23
C LEU A 212 -27.56 11.10 27.69
N ALA A 213 -28.33 10.24 28.37
CA ALA A 213 -29.72 10.02 28.00
C ALA A 213 -30.56 11.30 28.17
N ASP A 214 -30.31 12.07 29.22
CA ASP A 214 -31.00 13.33 29.49
C ASP A 214 -30.62 14.45 28.50
N SER A 215 -29.39 14.43 27.96
CA SER A 215 -28.92 15.40 26.96
C SER A 215 -29.34 15.08 25.52
N GLY A 216 -29.98 13.92 25.29
CA GLY A 216 -30.38 13.46 23.96
C GLY A 216 -29.23 12.89 23.12
N GLU A 217 -28.07 12.64 23.74
CA GLU A 217 -26.93 11.99 23.10
C GLU A 217 -27.12 10.46 23.04
N ALA A 218 -26.43 9.78 22.12
CA ALA A 218 -26.53 8.33 22.02
C ALA A 218 -25.92 7.66 23.27
N ARG A 219 -26.66 6.79 23.96
CA ARG A 219 -26.12 6.04 25.10
C ARG A 219 -25.36 4.80 24.61
N PRO A 220 -24.07 4.61 24.95
CA PRO A 220 -23.35 3.41 24.54
C PRO A 220 -24.01 2.15 25.12
N GLU A 221 -24.05 1.07 24.34
CA GLU A 221 -24.48 -0.24 24.83
C GLU A 221 -23.38 -0.81 25.74
N ILE A 222 -23.71 -1.05 27.01
CA ILE A 222 -22.75 -1.60 27.98
C ILE A 222 -22.81 -3.12 28.00
N ARG A 223 -21.65 -3.75 27.81
CA ARG A 223 -21.46 -5.20 27.98
C ARG A 223 -20.44 -5.49 29.06
N THR A 224 -20.90 -5.94 30.22
CA THR A 224 -20.01 -6.33 31.32
C THR A 224 -19.49 -7.74 31.09
N MET A 225 -18.17 -7.91 31.21
CA MET A 225 -17.48 -9.17 30.96
C MET A 225 -16.60 -9.55 32.16
N ALA A 226 -16.63 -10.83 32.52
CA ALA A 226 -15.83 -11.35 33.63
C ALA A 226 -14.34 -11.51 33.27
N ASP A 227 -13.99 -11.68 31.99
CA ASP A 227 -12.60 -11.86 31.58
C ASP A 227 -12.35 -11.24 30.20
N ALA A 228 -11.18 -10.63 30.05
CA ALA A 228 -10.66 -10.14 28.79
C ALA A 228 -10.40 -11.26 27.79
N ALA A 229 -10.19 -12.50 28.23
CA ALA A 229 -10.00 -13.63 27.32
C ALA A 229 -11.23 -13.91 26.44
N ALA A 230 -12.44 -13.58 26.92
CA ALA A 230 -13.70 -13.78 26.20
C ALA A 230 -14.05 -12.61 25.25
N LEU A 231 -13.24 -11.55 25.22
CA LEU A 231 -13.49 -10.38 24.39
C LEU A 231 -13.21 -10.70 22.91
N ASP A 232 -14.25 -10.72 22.08
CA ASP A 232 -14.09 -10.61 20.62
C ASP A 232 -13.87 -9.13 20.28
N PRO A 233 -12.71 -8.75 19.70
CA PRO A 233 -12.48 -7.37 19.29
C PRO A 233 -13.51 -6.81 18.33
N ARG A 234 -14.29 -7.64 17.63
CA ARG A 234 -15.30 -7.22 16.65
C ARG A 234 -16.62 -6.80 17.26
N GLU A 235 -16.88 -7.13 18.51
CA GLU A 235 -18.18 -6.90 19.16
C GLU A 235 -18.23 -5.65 20.04
N ALA A 236 -17.10 -4.95 20.20
CA ALA A 236 -17.01 -3.73 21.00
C ALA A 236 -16.19 -2.65 20.28
N ASP A 237 -16.61 -1.40 20.43
CA ASP A 237 -15.89 -0.23 19.96
C ASP A 237 -14.89 0.25 21.02
N TRP A 238 -15.34 0.25 22.27
CA TRP A 238 -14.60 0.75 23.43
C TRP A 238 -14.45 -0.35 24.47
N LEU A 239 -13.31 -0.36 25.16
CA LEU A 239 -13.04 -1.29 26.26
C LEU A 239 -12.61 -0.51 27.50
N LEU A 240 -13.44 -0.56 28.54
CA LEU A 240 -13.13 -0.06 29.87
C LEU A 240 -12.54 -1.21 30.69
N TYR A 241 -11.25 -1.12 31.02
CA TYR A 241 -10.57 -2.15 31.82
C TYR A 241 -10.30 -1.62 33.23
N ASN A 242 -11.06 -2.13 34.20
CA ASN A 242 -11.03 -1.74 35.60
C ASN A 242 -10.50 -2.85 36.51
N ARG A 243 -9.23 -3.25 36.31
CA ARG A 243 -8.53 -4.16 37.22
C ARG A 243 -7.09 -3.68 37.45
N PRO A 244 -6.62 -3.62 38.71
CA PRO A 244 -5.24 -3.25 38.98
C PRO A 244 -4.27 -4.32 38.45
N GLY A 245 -3.07 -3.90 38.05
CA GLY A 245 -1.99 -4.81 37.64
C GLY A 245 -1.70 -4.79 36.13
N ALA A 246 -1.12 -5.87 35.62
CA ALA A 246 -0.65 -5.94 34.24
C ALA A 246 -1.81 -6.07 33.25
N LEU A 247 -1.82 -5.23 32.20
CA LEU A 247 -2.83 -5.30 31.15
C LEU A 247 -2.73 -6.62 30.36
N PRO A 248 -3.79 -7.45 30.27
CA PRO A 248 -3.76 -8.74 29.60
C PRO A 248 -3.61 -8.60 28.07
N GLU A 249 -3.04 -9.63 27.43
CA GLU A 249 -2.76 -9.62 25.99
C GLU A 249 -4.03 -9.51 25.13
N SER A 250 -5.17 -10.01 25.60
CA SER A 250 -6.44 -9.87 24.89
C SER A 250 -6.94 -8.43 24.83
N ALA A 251 -6.84 -7.66 25.93
CA ALA A 251 -7.14 -6.23 25.94
C ALA A 251 -6.17 -5.43 25.06
N ARG A 252 -4.88 -5.83 25.03
CA ARG A 252 -3.91 -5.26 24.08
C ARG A 252 -4.26 -5.60 22.64
N ARG A 253 -4.69 -6.83 22.35
CA ARG A 253 -5.10 -7.27 21.01
C ARG A 253 -6.33 -6.50 20.54
N PHE A 254 -7.28 -6.22 21.44
CA PHE A 254 -8.43 -5.35 21.19
C PHE A 254 -7.97 -3.96 20.72
N ALA A 255 -7.10 -3.31 21.50
CA ALA A 255 -6.57 -1.98 21.15
C ALA A 255 -5.79 -2.03 19.83
N ARG A 256 -4.89 -3.00 19.64
CA ARG A 256 -4.19 -3.22 18.36
C ARG A 256 -5.14 -3.44 17.18
N GLY A 257 -6.31 -4.01 17.46
CA GLY A 257 -7.40 -4.22 16.53
C GLY A 257 -8.19 -2.96 16.16
N GLY A 258 -7.87 -1.78 16.70
CA GLY A 258 -8.53 -0.52 16.36
C GLY A 258 -9.55 -0.04 17.38
N GLY A 259 -9.71 -0.75 18.50
CA GLY A 259 -10.60 -0.31 19.58
C GLY A 259 -9.96 0.75 20.49
N LEU A 260 -10.78 1.50 21.20
CA LEU A 260 -10.35 2.44 22.25
C LEU A 260 -10.27 1.72 23.59
N LEU A 261 -9.06 1.50 24.11
CA LEU A 261 -8.84 0.97 25.45
C LEU A 261 -8.80 2.12 26.46
N ILE A 262 -9.59 2.03 27.52
CA ILE A 262 -9.73 3.05 28.55
C ILE A 262 -9.37 2.44 29.90
N THR A 263 -8.40 3.04 30.60
CA THR A 263 -7.93 2.59 31.91
C THR A 263 -7.63 3.75 32.85
N ASP A 264 -7.38 3.43 34.12
CA ASP A 264 -6.80 4.33 35.11
C ASP A 264 -5.29 4.08 35.31
N GLU A 265 -4.71 4.72 36.33
CA GLU A 265 -3.31 4.59 36.68
C GLU A 265 -2.94 3.24 37.34
N ARG A 266 -3.92 2.50 37.89
CA ARG A 266 -3.70 1.20 38.54
C ARG A 266 -3.35 0.10 37.53
N VAL A 267 -3.72 0.30 36.27
CA VAL A 267 -3.31 -0.58 35.17
C VAL A 267 -1.89 -0.25 34.74
N THR A 268 -1.00 -1.23 34.90
CA THR A 268 0.42 -1.12 34.55
C THR A 268 0.69 -1.68 33.15
N PRO A 269 1.37 -0.92 32.27
CA PRO A 269 1.83 -1.43 30.99
C PRO A 269 2.98 -2.42 31.18
N THR A 270 3.00 -3.50 30.40
CA THR A 270 4.12 -4.47 30.42
C THR A 270 5.38 -3.93 29.73
N ALA A 271 5.22 -2.99 28.80
CA ALA A 271 6.28 -2.26 28.11
C ALA A 271 5.84 -0.81 27.93
N ASP A 272 6.76 0.16 27.93
CA ASP A 272 6.43 1.56 27.75
C ASP A 272 5.75 1.78 26.38
N PRO A 273 4.45 2.13 26.34
CA PRO A 273 3.72 2.28 25.10
C PRO A 273 3.87 3.70 24.52
N GLY A 274 4.71 4.56 25.12
CA GLY A 274 4.96 5.92 24.64
C GLY A 274 3.81 6.86 24.94
N PHE A 275 3.36 6.89 26.21
CA PHE A 275 2.25 7.75 26.63
C PHE A 275 2.57 9.23 26.43
N ALA A 276 1.73 9.92 25.65
CA ALA A 276 1.73 11.37 25.51
C ALA A 276 0.69 11.97 26.47
N ALA A 277 1.07 13.01 27.21
CA ALA A 277 0.12 13.75 28.04
C ALA A 277 -0.86 14.51 27.13
N LEU A 278 -2.16 14.36 27.37
CA LEU A 278 -3.18 15.14 26.69
C LEU A 278 -3.39 16.43 27.48
N THR A 279 -2.75 17.52 27.04
CA THR A 279 -2.89 18.86 27.62
C THR A 279 -3.76 19.71 26.71
N GLY A 280 -4.87 20.27 27.21
CA GLY A 280 -5.69 21.20 26.42
C GLY A 280 -7.16 21.30 26.83
N ASP A 281 -7.75 20.24 27.39
CA ASP A 281 -9.17 20.23 27.75
C ASP A 281 -9.38 20.32 29.28
N PRO A 282 -10.45 20.99 29.75
CA PRO A 282 -10.91 20.83 31.11
C PRO A 282 -11.23 19.35 31.38
N GLY A 283 -10.76 18.81 32.51
CA GLY A 283 -10.99 17.40 32.85
C GLY A 283 -9.87 16.77 33.70
N PRO A 284 -9.98 15.46 34.01
CA PRO A 284 -8.92 14.73 34.71
C PRO A 284 -7.65 14.66 33.86
N ALA A 285 -6.50 14.81 34.53
CA ALA A 285 -5.20 14.66 33.88
C ALA A 285 -5.10 13.27 33.27
N ARG A 286 -4.62 13.18 32.04
CA ARG A 286 -4.69 11.95 31.26
C ARG A 286 -3.58 11.88 30.24
N GLN A 287 -3.33 10.67 29.78
CA GLN A 287 -2.31 10.36 28.80
C GLN A 287 -2.86 9.33 27.82
N ALA A 288 -2.39 9.37 26.59
CA ALA A 288 -2.79 8.42 25.57
C ALA A 288 -1.55 7.74 24.98
N ALA A 289 -1.65 6.46 24.65
CA ALA A 289 -0.63 5.67 23.92
C ALA A 289 -1.25 5.05 22.65
N ALA A 290 -0.52 5.06 21.53
CA ALA A 290 -0.99 4.41 20.31
C ALA A 290 -0.67 2.92 20.43
N LEU A 291 -1.68 2.06 20.28
CA LEU A 291 -1.50 0.61 20.33
C LEU A 291 -2.01 0.00 19.03
N GLY A 292 -1.09 -0.29 18.11
CA GLY A 292 -1.43 -0.81 16.79
C GLY A 292 -2.35 0.15 16.04
N ARG A 293 -3.58 -0.27 15.73
CA ARG A 293 -4.58 0.59 15.07
C ARG A 293 -5.37 1.46 16.02
N GLY A 294 -5.52 1.06 17.28
CA GLY A 294 -6.35 1.75 18.25
C GLY A 294 -5.52 2.59 19.21
N SER A 295 -6.19 3.12 20.21
CA SER A 295 -5.59 3.99 21.20
C SER A 295 -5.83 3.43 22.60
N TRP A 296 -4.87 3.70 23.47
CA TRP A 296 -4.98 3.45 24.90
C TRP A 296 -5.02 4.78 25.61
N LEU A 297 -6.22 5.14 26.08
CA LEU A 297 -6.45 6.27 26.94
C LEU A 297 -6.31 5.85 28.41
N ARG A 298 -5.43 6.54 29.13
CA ARG A 298 -5.15 6.29 30.54
C ARG A 298 -5.34 7.55 31.37
N TYR A 299 -6.27 7.52 32.32
CA TYR A 299 -6.45 8.59 33.29
C TYR A 299 -5.35 8.52 34.35
N ARG A 300 -4.84 9.68 34.79
CA ARG A 300 -3.93 9.79 35.93
C ARG A 300 -4.75 9.85 37.21
N GLY A 301 -4.33 9.11 38.23
CA GLY A 301 -5.09 8.88 39.45
C GLY A 301 -6.02 7.66 39.39
N ASP A 302 -6.66 7.39 40.52
CA ASP A 302 -7.70 6.37 40.67
C ASP A 302 -9.07 7.00 40.36
N TRP A 303 -9.77 6.45 39.36
CA TRP A 303 -11.09 6.94 38.96
C TRP A 303 -12.22 6.56 39.93
N ASP A 304 -11.93 5.72 40.93
CA ASP A 304 -12.87 5.40 42.01
C ASP A 304 -12.84 6.47 43.11
N ASP A 305 -11.90 7.43 43.06
CA ASP A 305 -11.87 8.57 43.96
C ASP A 305 -13.06 9.51 43.70
N SER A 306 -13.74 9.90 44.78
CA SER A 306 -14.76 10.95 44.81
C SER A 306 -14.37 12.25 44.12
N ALA A 307 -13.09 12.62 44.13
CA ALA A 307 -12.59 13.82 43.44
C ALA A 307 -12.59 13.68 41.90
N PHE A 308 -12.56 12.45 41.39
CA PHE A 308 -12.66 12.16 39.96
C PHE A 308 -14.11 12.31 39.49
N TYR A 309 -15.05 11.62 40.15
CA TYR A 309 -16.42 11.48 39.64
C TYR A 309 -17.42 12.56 40.03
N ARG A 310 -17.16 13.39 41.05
CA ARG A 310 -18.09 14.47 41.46
C ARG A 310 -18.03 15.72 40.59
N ARG A 311 -17.39 15.64 39.41
CA ARG A 311 -17.23 16.78 38.50
C ARG A 311 -18.48 16.91 37.60
N PRO A 312 -19.16 18.06 37.59
CA PRO A 312 -20.46 18.21 36.93
C PRO A 312 -20.41 18.07 35.39
N GLU A 313 -19.29 18.46 34.78
CA GLU A 313 -19.11 18.40 33.31
C GLU A 313 -18.48 17.08 32.84
N LEU A 314 -18.11 16.18 33.76
CA LEU A 314 -17.34 14.98 33.42
C LEU A 314 -18.05 14.10 32.38
N PRO A 315 -19.38 13.85 32.45
CA PRO A 315 -20.01 12.94 31.49
C PRO A 315 -19.98 13.39 30.03
N GLU A 316 -20.34 14.65 29.79
CA GLU A 316 -20.30 15.24 28.45
C GLU A 316 -18.85 15.32 27.93
N GLN A 317 -17.89 15.64 28.82
CA GLN A 317 -16.47 15.63 28.50
C GLN A 317 -15.96 14.22 28.12
N LEU A 318 -16.34 13.18 28.87
CA LEU A 318 -15.96 11.79 28.56
C LEU A 318 -16.56 11.34 27.22
N TRP A 319 -17.82 11.68 26.98
CA TRP A 319 -18.50 11.36 25.71
C TRP A 319 -17.82 12.03 24.53
N HIS A 320 -17.64 13.35 24.55
CA HIS A 320 -16.91 14.06 23.50
C HIS A 320 -15.48 13.54 23.34
N GLN A 321 -14.82 13.16 24.42
CA GLN A 321 -13.48 12.60 24.36
C GLN A 321 -13.43 11.24 23.65
N TRP A 322 -14.32 10.30 24.00
CA TRP A 322 -14.29 8.95 23.45
C TRP A 322 -14.81 8.89 22.02
N THR A 323 -15.79 9.73 21.70
CA THR A 323 -16.34 9.85 20.34
C THR A 323 -15.37 10.54 19.37
N ARG A 324 -14.56 11.51 19.84
CA ARG A 324 -13.59 12.21 18.98
C ARG A 324 -12.33 11.41 18.64
N GLN A 325 -11.96 10.40 19.45
CA GLN A 325 -10.72 9.61 19.27
C GLN A 325 -9.49 10.43 18.84
N ASP A 326 -9.36 11.67 19.33
CA ASP A 326 -8.33 12.61 18.86
C ASP A 326 -6.96 12.27 19.44
N TRP A 327 -6.17 11.57 18.61
CA TRP A 327 -4.75 11.38 18.84
C TRP A 327 -4.02 12.67 18.43
N PRO A 328 -3.41 13.47 19.33
CA PRO A 328 -2.85 14.80 19.04
C PRO A 328 -1.82 14.90 17.89
N LEU A 329 -1.45 13.79 17.26
CA LEU A 329 -0.56 13.67 16.10
C LEU A 329 -1.28 13.57 14.73
N HIS A 330 -2.62 13.43 14.67
CA HIS A 330 -3.34 13.67 13.40
C HIS A 330 -3.20 15.12 12.92
N ALA A 331 -2.87 16.05 13.82
CA ALA A 331 -2.95 17.49 13.63
C ALA A 331 -1.76 18.19 12.93
N ALA A 332 -0.59 17.57 12.76
CA ALA A 332 0.58 18.31 12.23
C ALA A 332 0.86 18.13 10.73
N ALA A 333 0.27 17.13 10.06
CA ALA A 333 0.61 16.83 8.67
C ALA A 333 -0.55 16.17 7.91
N ARG A 334 -1.34 16.95 7.15
CA ARG A 334 -1.43 16.84 5.66
C ARG A 334 -2.73 17.47 5.11
N PRO A 335 -2.68 18.18 3.96
CA PRO A 335 -3.66 19.22 3.65
C PRO A 335 -4.91 18.78 2.84
N ARG A 336 -5.16 17.49 2.58
CA ARG A 336 -6.34 17.05 1.78
C ARG A 336 -6.84 15.64 2.13
N TRP A 337 -7.83 15.52 3.03
CA TRP A 337 -9.25 15.25 2.71
C TRP A 337 -10.10 14.85 3.94
N SER A 338 -11.38 15.25 3.86
CA SER A 338 -12.57 14.90 4.65
C SER A 338 -13.75 14.78 3.66
N VAL A 339 -14.81 14.03 3.94
CA VAL A 339 -16.07 14.58 4.53
C VAL A 339 -16.63 13.60 5.57
N GLY A 340 -15.94 13.30 6.66
CA GLY A 340 -16.00 14.12 7.87
C GLY A 340 -15.42 13.33 9.04
N GLN A 341 -14.09 13.18 9.01
CA GLN A 341 -13.18 12.57 9.99
C GLN A 341 -13.55 11.18 10.55
N LEU A 342 -13.31 10.16 9.72
CA LEU A 342 -13.16 8.78 10.15
C LEU A 342 -11.87 8.62 10.98
N PRO A 343 -11.93 8.12 12.24
CA PRO A 343 -10.73 7.75 12.98
C PRO A 343 -10.07 6.57 12.27
N GLY A 344 -8.85 6.74 11.77
CA GLY A 344 -8.19 5.69 11.00
C GLY A 344 -6.69 5.89 10.90
N ALA A 345 -5.98 4.77 10.75
CA ALA A 345 -4.54 4.75 10.53
C ALA A 345 -4.25 4.56 9.03
N PRO A 346 -3.45 5.45 8.39
CA PRO A 346 -3.04 5.25 7.01
C PRO A 346 -2.16 3.99 6.91
N VAL A 347 -2.31 3.24 5.83
CA VAL A 347 -1.42 2.13 5.49
C VAL A 347 -0.10 2.70 4.97
N PRO A 348 1.04 2.48 5.67
CA PRO A 348 2.34 2.89 5.17
C PRO A 348 2.70 2.15 3.88
N ASP A 349 3.44 2.81 2.98
CA ASP A 349 3.86 2.25 1.70
C ASP A 349 4.61 0.91 1.83
N GLU A 350 5.37 0.73 2.91
CA GLU A 350 6.10 -0.51 3.22
C GLU A 350 5.18 -1.70 3.55
N GLN A 351 3.94 -1.45 3.95
CA GLN A 351 2.94 -2.49 4.28
C GLN A 351 2.06 -2.84 3.09
N VAL A 352 2.13 -2.10 1.98
CA VAL A 352 1.44 -2.43 0.73
C VAL A 352 2.26 -3.51 0.03
N ALA A 353 1.65 -4.68 -0.21
CA ALA A 353 2.34 -5.75 -0.90
C ALA A 353 2.80 -5.26 -2.28
N THR A 354 4.09 -5.37 -2.61
CA THR A 354 4.55 -5.00 -3.95
C THR A 354 3.92 -5.95 -4.98
N PRO A 355 3.37 -5.43 -6.09
CA PRO A 355 2.72 -6.28 -7.07
C PRO A 355 3.76 -7.28 -7.61
N ALA A 356 3.38 -8.56 -7.67
CA ALA A 356 4.26 -9.62 -8.13
C ALA A 356 4.71 -9.33 -9.57
N ARG A 357 5.97 -8.95 -9.73
CA ARG A 357 6.55 -8.69 -11.05
C ARG A 357 6.73 -10.01 -11.79
N ALA A 358 6.24 -10.08 -13.03
CA ALA A 358 6.35 -11.30 -13.84
C ALA A 358 7.77 -11.44 -14.42
N PRO A 359 8.41 -12.62 -14.33
CA PRO A 359 9.72 -12.84 -14.92
C PRO A 359 9.66 -12.81 -16.45
N LEU A 360 10.60 -12.10 -17.10
CA LEU A 360 10.71 -12.04 -18.57
C LEU A 360 11.53 -13.19 -19.17
N GLU A 361 11.75 -14.27 -18.44
CA GLU A 361 12.61 -15.38 -18.85
C GLU A 361 12.15 -16.04 -20.16
N GLN A 362 10.85 -16.35 -20.28
CA GLN A 362 10.28 -17.02 -21.45
C GLN A 362 10.42 -16.22 -22.77
N PRO A 363 10.03 -14.93 -22.85
CA PRO A 363 10.23 -14.16 -24.08
C PRO A 363 11.71 -13.94 -24.41
N LEU A 364 12.58 -13.84 -23.41
CA LEU A 364 14.03 -13.71 -23.63
C LEU A 364 14.66 -14.99 -24.18
N LEU A 365 14.24 -16.17 -23.70
CA LEU A 365 14.67 -17.47 -24.26
C LEU A 365 14.26 -17.62 -25.73
N LEU A 366 13.02 -17.24 -26.06
CA LEU A 366 12.54 -17.22 -27.45
C LEU A 366 13.37 -16.27 -28.32
N ALA A 367 13.61 -15.05 -27.85
CA ALA A 367 14.45 -14.09 -28.58
C ALA A 367 15.87 -14.63 -28.80
N LEU A 368 16.48 -15.25 -27.79
CA LEU A 368 17.81 -15.87 -27.89
C LEU A 368 17.85 -16.97 -28.95
N LEU A 369 16.86 -17.87 -28.97
CA LEU A 369 16.74 -18.94 -29.97
C LEU A 369 16.61 -18.39 -31.39
N VAL A 370 15.75 -17.38 -31.60
CA VAL A 370 15.57 -16.75 -32.91
C VAL A 370 16.87 -16.10 -33.39
N LEU A 371 17.58 -15.38 -32.51
CA LEU A 371 18.85 -14.75 -32.86
C LEU A 371 19.93 -15.77 -33.23
N LEU A 372 19.99 -16.92 -32.55
CA LEU A 372 20.90 -18.02 -32.89
C LEU A 372 20.60 -18.62 -34.26
N LEU A 373 19.32 -18.80 -34.59
CA LEU A 373 18.90 -19.29 -35.91
C LEU A 373 19.26 -18.32 -37.03
N VAL A 374 19.06 -17.02 -36.80
CA VAL A 374 19.44 -15.97 -37.76
C VAL A 374 20.96 -15.95 -37.97
N GLU A 375 21.75 -16.07 -36.90
CA GLU A 375 23.21 -16.13 -36.98
C GLU A 375 23.67 -17.33 -37.80
N ARG A 376 23.10 -18.51 -37.53
CA ARG A 376 23.35 -19.75 -38.27
C ARG A 376 22.99 -19.61 -39.75
N ALA A 377 21.86 -18.98 -40.09
CA ALA A 377 21.42 -18.81 -41.47
C ALA A 377 22.34 -17.87 -42.26
N VAL A 378 22.77 -16.76 -41.65
CA VAL A 378 23.68 -15.79 -42.27
C VAL A 378 25.08 -16.39 -42.49
N THR A 379 25.55 -17.23 -41.58
CA THR A 379 26.86 -17.91 -41.73
C THR A 379 26.82 -18.98 -42.83
N LEU A 380 25.72 -19.74 -42.92
CA LEU A 380 25.54 -20.76 -43.96
C LEU A 380 25.34 -20.16 -45.36
N SER A 381 24.60 -19.04 -45.48
CA SER A 381 24.37 -18.40 -46.79
C SER A 381 25.64 -17.82 -47.40
N ARG A 382 26.55 -17.28 -46.57
CA ARG A 382 27.84 -16.75 -47.03
C ARG A 382 28.80 -17.83 -47.49
N ARG A 383 28.83 -18.99 -46.82
CA ARG A 383 29.63 -20.15 -47.28
C ARG A 383 29.23 -20.67 -48.66
N ARG A 384 27.98 -20.45 -49.07
CA ARG A 384 27.46 -20.81 -50.41
C ARG A 384 27.79 -19.79 -51.50
N ALA A 385 28.16 -18.56 -51.14
CA ALA A 385 28.48 -17.51 -52.10
C ALA A 385 29.99 -17.43 -52.42
N ASP A 386 30.83 -17.95 -51.53
CA ASP A 386 32.30 -17.94 -51.63
C ASP A 386 32.91 -19.26 -52.15
N GLY A 387 32.08 -20.27 -52.46
CA GLY A 387 32.46 -21.54 -53.08
C GLY A 387 31.74 -21.72 -54.40
#